data_AF-A0A257JJU1-F1
#
_entry.id   AF-A0A257JJU1-F1
#
_cell.length_a   1.000
_cell.length_b   1.000
_cell.length_c   1.000
_cell.angle_alpha   90.00
_cell.angle_beta   90.00
_cell.angle_gamma   90.00
#
_symmetry.space_group_name_H-M   'P 1'
#
loop_
_entity.id
_entity.type
_entity.pdbx_description
1 polymer ?
#
loop_
_entity_poly.entity_id
_entity_poly.type
_entity_poly.pdbx_seq_one_letter_code
_entity_poly.pdbx_strand_id
1 'polypeptide(L)'
;MPAASLVCAIDFGTSNSAIALPAGEGVQLVELEHGQRTMPTAVFYAVEGLAAFEEPHRHYGRAAVAAYVEGIEGRLMRSMKSILGSTLADQATDV
;
A
#
# COMPACT_ATOMS: atom_id res chain seq x y z
N MET A 1 31.95 5.04 -16.71
CA MET A 1 30.72 4.22 -16.66
C MET A 1 29.57 5.16 -16.33
N PRO A 2 28.55 5.33 -17.19
CA PRO A 2 27.38 6.12 -16.80
C PRO A 2 26.79 5.48 -15.54
N ALA A 3 26.40 6.30 -14.57
CA ALA A 3 25.74 5.82 -13.37
C ALA A 3 24.51 5.00 -13.80
N ALA A 4 24.45 3.73 -13.39
CA ALA A 4 23.29 2.89 -13.67
C ALA A 4 22.06 3.61 -13.11
N SER A 5 21.09 3.92 -13.97
CA SER A 5 19.82 4.49 -13.56
C SER A 5 19.18 3.50 -12.58
N LEU A 6 18.96 3.96 -11.34
CA LEU A 6 18.25 3.22 -10.31
C LEU A 6 16.77 3.14 -10.72
N VAL A 7 16.43 2.10 -11.47
CA VAL A 7 15.07 1.81 -11.92
C VAL A 7 14.47 0.69 -11.09
N CYS A 8 13.20 0.84 -10.73
CA CYS A 8 12.39 -0.23 -10.18
C CYS A 8 11.09 -0.31 -10.98
N ALA A 9 10.61 -1.53 -11.21
CA ALA A 9 9.29 -1.76 -11.78
C ALA A 9 8.31 -2.01 -10.64
N ILE A 10 7.18 -1.31 -10.66
CA ILE A 10 6.09 -1.48 -9.69
C ILE A 10 4.89 -2.04 -10.43
N ASP A 11 4.41 -3.20 -9.99
CA ASP A 11 3.07 -3.66 -10.32
C ASP A 11 2.12 -3.23 -9.20
N PHE A 12 1.36 -2.16 -9.47
CA PHE A 12 0.33 -1.68 -8.56
C PHE A 12 -1.02 -2.30 -8.93
N GLY A 13 -1.31 -3.47 -8.37
CA GLY A 13 -2.53 -4.24 -8.63
C GLY A 13 -3.70 -3.87 -7.70
N THR A 14 -4.91 -4.29 -8.05
CA THR A 14 -6.11 -4.05 -7.22
C THR A 14 -6.06 -4.81 -5.89
N SER A 15 -5.55 -6.04 -5.90
CA SER A 15 -5.50 -6.91 -4.71
C SER A 15 -4.13 -6.94 -4.05
N ASN A 16 -3.06 -7.10 -4.84
CA ASN A 16 -1.68 -7.14 -4.36
C ASN A 16 -0.80 -6.26 -5.24
N SER A 17 0.30 -5.79 -4.67
CA SER A 17 1.36 -5.07 -5.35
C SER A 17 2.68 -5.82 -5.27
N ALA A 18 3.56 -5.59 -6.24
CA ALA A 18 4.90 -6.19 -6.31
C ALA A 18 5.92 -5.17 -6.83
N ILE A 19 7.20 -5.37 -6.49
CA ILE A 19 8.32 -4.59 -7.03
C ILE A 19 9.33 -5.55 -7.63
N ALA A 20 9.87 -5.20 -8.81
CA ALA A 20 11.01 -5.87 -9.40
C ALA A 20 12.18 -4.91 -9.61
N LEU A 21 13.39 -5.42 -9.39
CA LEU A 21 14.65 -4.71 -9.64
C LEU A 21 15.47 -5.46 -10.70
N PRO A 22 16.26 -4.76 -11.52
CA PRO A 22 17.27 -5.41 -12.36
C PRO A 22 18.22 -6.29 -11.54
N ALA A 23 18.57 -7.45 -12.08
CA ALA A 23 19.43 -8.44 -11.45
C ALA A 23 20.27 -9.17 -12.52
N GLY A 24 21.51 -8.74 -12.71
CA GLY A 24 22.34 -9.23 -13.82
C GLY A 24 21.67 -8.97 -15.17
N GLU A 25 21.50 -10.02 -15.97
CA GLU A 25 20.81 -9.99 -17.27
C GLU A 25 19.26 -10.05 -17.16
N GLY A 26 18.71 -10.15 -15.94
CA GLY A 26 17.28 -10.35 -15.70
C GLY A 26 16.68 -9.38 -14.68
N VAL A 27 15.55 -9.78 -14.11
CA VAL A 27 14.86 -9.05 -13.03
C VAL A 27 14.57 -9.98 -11.85
N GLN A 28 14.58 -9.42 -10.64
CA GLN A 28 14.25 -10.13 -9.42
C GLN A 28 13.13 -9.43 -8.67
N LEU A 29 12.20 -10.21 -8.10
CA LEU A 29 11.16 -9.69 -7.22
C LEU A 29 11.74 -9.33 -5.86
N VAL A 30 11.36 -8.17 -5.36
CA VAL A 30 11.73 -7.68 -4.03
C VAL A 30 10.82 -8.32 -2.98
N GLU A 31 11.41 -8.73 -1.87
CA GLU A 31 10.64 -9.08 -0.67
C GLU A 31 10.09 -7.80 -0.04
N LEU A 32 8.78 -7.60 -0.11
CA LEU A 32 8.10 -6.40 0.38
C LEU A 32 7.65 -6.54 1.84
N GLU A 33 7.37 -7.77 2.27
CA GLU A 33 7.01 -8.13 3.64
C GLU A 33 7.73 -9.44 3.99
N HIS A 34 7.90 -9.74 5.27
CA HIS A 34 8.71 -10.88 5.72
C HIS A 34 8.33 -12.20 5.03
N GLY A 35 9.25 -12.74 4.22
CA GLY A 35 9.10 -13.94 3.42
C GLY A 35 8.15 -13.82 2.21
N GLN A 36 7.69 -12.61 1.87
CA GLN A 36 6.65 -12.37 0.85
C GLN A 36 7.11 -11.35 -0.20
N ARG A 37 7.07 -11.76 -1.46
CA ARG A 37 7.47 -10.94 -2.63
C ARG A 37 6.36 -10.03 -3.18
N THR A 38 5.17 -10.14 -2.62
CA THR A 38 4.02 -9.28 -2.92
C THR A 38 3.46 -8.80 -1.60
N MET A 39 2.73 -7.69 -1.59
CA MET A 39 1.99 -7.21 -0.43
C MET A 39 0.54 -6.90 -0.82
N PRO A 40 -0.46 -7.04 0.08
CA PRO A 40 -1.80 -6.55 -0.19
C PRO A 40 -1.80 -5.07 -0.59
N THR A 41 -2.59 -4.70 -1.60
CA THR A 41 -2.83 -3.29 -1.95
C THR A 41 -3.85 -2.72 -0.95
N ALA A 42 -3.36 -2.41 0.24
CA ALA A 42 -4.15 -1.97 1.37
C ALA A 42 -3.43 -0.91 2.19
N VAL A 43 -4.20 0.07 2.67
CA VAL A 43 -3.78 1.08 3.64
C VAL A 43 -4.80 1.09 4.77
N PHE A 44 -4.36 1.10 6.02
CA PHE A 44 -5.24 1.28 7.18
C PHE A 44 -4.85 2.55 7.90
N TYR A 45 -5.83 3.40 8.18
CA TYR A 45 -5.69 4.66 8.91
C TYR A 45 -6.24 4.43 10.32
N ALA A 46 -5.35 4.08 11.26
CA ALA A 46 -5.70 3.88 12.66
C ALA A 46 -5.81 5.22 13.39
N VAL A 47 -6.86 5.34 14.21
CA VAL A 47 -7.14 6.53 15.03
C VAL A 47 -7.22 6.21 16.52
N GLU A 48 -7.04 4.94 16.90
CA GLU A 48 -7.10 4.51 18.29
C GLU A 48 -6.12 5.29 19.16
N GLY A 49 -6.64 5.90 20.23
CA GLY A 49 -5.84 6.67 21.19
C GLY A 49 -5.36 8.03 20.68
N LEU A 50 -5.79 8.47 19.50
CA LEU A 50 -5.47 9.78 18.95
C LEU A 50 -6.56 10.81 19.28
N ALA A 51 -6.15 12.04 19.58
CA ALA A 51 -7.06 13.16 19.64
C ALA A 51 -7.61 13.48 18.24
N ALA A 52 -8.79 14.09 18.16
CA ALA A 52 -9.49 14.35 16.89
C ALA A 52 -8.73 15.25 15.90
N PHE A 53 -7.69 15.96 16.36
CA PHE A 53 -6.84 16.82 15.54
C PHE A 53 -5.51 16.16 15.14
N GLU A 54 -5.23 14.94 15.60
CA GLU A 54 -4.01 14.22 15.27
C GLU A 54 -4.18 13.39 13.99
N GLU A 55 -3.09 13.28 13.24
CA GLU A 55 -3.05 12.50 12.00
C GLU A 55 -3.12 11.00 12.29
N PRO A 56 -3.93 10.23 11.55
CA PRO A 56 -4.02 8.79 11.74
C PRO A 56 -2.68 8.08 11.50
N HIS A 57 -2.43 7.04 12.29
CA HIS A 57 -1.32 6.13 12.04
C HIS A 57 -1.63 5.25 10.83
N ARG A 58 -0.68 5.20 9.87
CA ARG A 58 -0.86 4.45 8.62
C ARG A 58 -0.15 3.10 8.67
N HIS A 59 -0.91 2.04 8.46
CA HIS A 59 -0.38 0.71 8.17
C HIS A 59 -0.58 0.38 6.69
N TYR A 60 0.27 -0.49 6.15
CA TYR A 60 0.23 -0.91 4.75
C TYR A 60 0.23 -2.44 4.65
N GLY A 61 -0.18 -2.98 3.51
CA GLY A 61 -0.01 -4.41 3.22
C GLY A 61 -0.76 -5.31 4.19
N ARG A 62 -0.09 -6.38 4.65
CA ARG A 62 -0.62 -7.31 5.64
C ARG A 62 -0.81 -6.65 7.01
N ALA A 63 0.03 -5.70 7.40
CA ALA A 63 -0.17 -4.97 8.66
C ALA A 63 -1.48 -4.17 8.64
N ALA A 64 -1.82 -3.55 7.51
CA ALA A 64 -3.12 -2.89 7.33
C ALA A 64 -4.30 -3.85 7.45
N VAL A 65 -4.19 -5.03 6.84
CA VAL A 65 -5.22 -6.07 6.92
C VAL A 65 -5.34 -6.61 8.34
N ALA A 66 -4.23 -6.84 9.03
CA ALA A 66 -4.22 -7.34 10.40
C ALA A 66 -4.90 -6.36 11.35
N ALA A 67 -4.52 -5.07 11.31
CA ALA A 67 -5.14 -4.04 12.14
C ALA A 67 -6.68 -3.98 11.99
N TYR A 68 -7.17 -4.10 10.76
CA TYR A 68 -8.61 -4.16 10.48
C TYR A 68 -9.27 -5.42 11.07
N VAL A 69 -8.66 -6.59 10.88
CA VAL A 69 -9.19 -7.87 11.38
C VAL A 69 -9.17 -7.92 12.91
N GLU A 70 -8.19 -7.31 13.54
CA GLU A 70 -8.05 -7.20 15.00
C GLU A 70 -9.03 -6.17 15.61
N GLY A 71 -9.71 -5.38 14.77
CA GLY A 71 -10.75 -4.45 15.22
C GLY A 71 -10.20 -3.13 15.76
N ILE A 72 -8.96 -2.76 15.43
CA ILE A 72 -8.38 -1.47 15.80
C ILE A 72 -9.27 -0.34 15.25
N GLU A 73 -9.47 0.72 16.04
CA GLU A 73 -10.26 1.87 15.60
C GLU A 73 -9.58 2.57 14.42
N GLY A 74 -10.30 2.69 13.30
CA GLY A 74 -9.74 3.26 12.08
C GLY A 74 -10.53 2.94 10.82
N ARG A 75 -9.94 3.23 9.66
CA ARG A 75 -10.53 2.91 8.35
C ARG A 75 -9.57 2.15 7.47
N LEU A 76 -10.04 1.03 6.93
CA LEU A 76 -9.34 0.26 5.90
C LEU A 76 -9.69 0.79 4.51
N MET A 77 -8.67 1.04 3.71
CA MET A 77 -8.78 1.35 2.29
C MET A 77 -8.13 0.23 1.47
N ARG A 78 -8.89 -0.32 0.51
CA ARG A 78 -8.45 -1.37 -0.44
C ARG A 78 -8.92 -1.04 -1.84
N SER A 79 -8.38 -1.76 -2.84
CA SER A 79 -8.78 -1.64 -4.24
C SER A 79 -8.59 -0.23 -4.82
N MET A 80 -7.63 0.53 -4.30
CA MET A 80 -7.38 1.92 -4.68
C MET A 80 -7.15 2.07 -6.19
N LYS A 81 -6.47 1.10 -6.82
CA LYS A 81 -6.29 1.04 -8.28
C LYS A 81 -7.60 1.16 -9.06
N SER A 82 -8.69 0.56 -8.57
CA SER A 82 -10.00 0.57 -9.25
C SER A 82 -10.73 1.90 -9.12
N ILE A 83 -10.33 2.75 -8.17
CA ILE A 83 -10.90 4.08 -7.95
C ILE A 83 -10.10 5.14 -8.72
N LEU A 84 -8.80 4.92 -8.96
CA LEU A 84 -7.94 5.85 -9.72
C LEU A 84 -8.50 6.09 -11.13
N GLY A 85 -8.84 7.34 -11.43
CA GLY A 85 -9.43 7.75 -12.72
C GLY A 85 -10.96 7.60 -12.80
N SER A 86 -11.62 7.22 -11.70
CA SER A 86 -13.07 7.28 -11.57
C SER A 86 -13.50 8.57 -10.86
N THR A 87 -14.76 8.99 -11.06
CA THR A 87 -15.32 10.17 -10.37
C THR A 87 -15.38 10.00 -8.85
N LEU A 88 -15.33 8.76 -8.34
CA LEU A 88 -15.26 8.45 -6.92
C LEU A 88 -13.92 8.85 -6.28
N ALA A 89 -12.84 9.02 -7.06
CA ALA A 89 -11.56 9.49 -6.54
C ALA A 89 -11.62 10.94 -6.03
N ASP A 90 -12.50 11.75 -6.61
CA ASP A 90 -12.66 13.17 -6.29
C ASP A 90 -13.73 13.41 -5.20
N GLN A 91 -14.39 12.35 -4.73
CA GLN A 91 -15.46 12.44 -3.73
C GLN A 91 -14.90 12.24 -2.32
N ALA A 92 -15.12 13.24 -1.45
CA ALA A 92 -15.03 13.05 -0.02
C ALA A 92 -16.41 12.62 0.52
N THR A 93 -16.43 11.77 1.55
CA THR A 93 -17.67 11.51 2.30
C THR A 93 -18.10 12.80 3.00
N ASP A 94 -19.30 13.29 2.67
CA ASP A 94 -19.97 14.36 3.41
C ASP A 94 -20.07 13.98 4.90
N VAL A 95 -19.78 14.94 5.77
CA VAL A 95 -19.85 14.83 7.23
C VAL A 95 -21.22 15.23 7.73
#